data_AF-A0A0D6MJK4-F1
#
_entry.id   AF-A0A0D6MJK4-F1
#
_cell.length_a   1.000
_cell.length_b   1.000
_cell.length_c   1.000
_cell.angle_alpha   90.00
_cell.angle_beta   90.00
_cell.angle_gamma   90.00
#
_symmetry.space_group_name_H-M   'P 1'
#
loop_
_entity.id
_entity.type
_entity.pdbx_description
1 polymer ?
#
loop_
_entity_poly.entity_id
_entity_poly.type
_entity_poly.pdbx_seq_one_letter_code
_entity_poly.pdbx_strand_id
1 'polypeptide(L)'
;MFRDAGARHLQDCGCIFLNPPWTSLLSNKALLPALWDRRPGHPRLLRAGATPKGMASYAEKPIHGRGGENVGLVRESSEAVSRGGGYGAYPRIYQALADQRVDGVPASVGAWIVGNAFAGITMRENAGGIARNAVICHDSPIVPHVIRSGPARRLMDIPARMARRFASGAH
;
A
#
# COMPACT_ATOMS: atom_id res chain seq x y z
N MET A 1 12.01 0.60 14.16
CA MET A 1 11.20 0.66 15.39
C MET A 1 11.83 -0.19 16.48
N PHE A 2 11.76 -1.52 16.45
CA PHE A 2 12.31 -2.35 17.54
C PHE A 2 13.83 -2.55 17.54
N ARG A 3 14.51 -2.14 16.45
CA ARG A 3 15.98 -2.11 16.35
C ARG A 3 16.58 -0.78 16.80
N ASP A 4 15.74 0.20 17.15
CA ASP A 4 16.20 1.50 17.61
C ASP A 4 16.77 1.39 19.02
N ALA A 5 17.86 2.11 19.32
CA ALA A 5 18.50 2.08 20.63
C ALA A 5 17.54 2.53 21.75
N GLY A 6 16.58 3.40 21.44
CA GLY A 6 15.53 3.86 22.34
C GLY A 6 14.53 2.76 22.73
N ALA A 7 14.39 1.69 21.93
CA ALA A 7 13.42 0.63 22.18
C ALA A 7 13.64 -0.08 23.53
N ARG A 8 14.90 -0.15 24.01
CA ARG A 8 15.25 -0.75 25.31
C ARG A 8 14.64 -0.01 26.51
N HIS A 9 14.27 1.25 26.33
CA HIS A 9 13.68 2.06 27.40
C HIS A 9 12.15 1.94 27.44
N LEU A 10 11.51 1.33 26.43
CA LEU A 10 10.05 1.27 26.34
C LEU A 10 9.43 0.44 27.47
N GLN A 11 10.13 -0.60 27.93
CA GLN A 11 9.62 -1.49 28.98
C GLN A 11 9.53 -0.79 30.35
N ASP A 12 10.47 0.11 30.67
CA ASP A 12 10.61 0.72 31.99
C ASP A 12 10.14 2.19 32.05
N CYS A 13 9.68 2.76 30.94
CA CYS A 13 9.37 4.19 30.87
C CYS A 13 8.11 4.64 31.63
N GLY A 14 7.30 3.71 32.15
CA GLY A 14 6.06 4.02 32.87
C GLY A 14 4.95 4.65 32.00
N CYS A 15 5.14 4.70 30.68
CA CYS A 15 4.19 5.33 29.76
C CYS A 15 2.98 4.44 29.44
N ILE A 16 1.82 5.08 29.28
CA ILE A 16 0.66 4.47 28.63
C ILE A 16 0.73 4.77 27.13
N PHE A 17 0.81 3.73 26.31
CA PHE A 17 0.85 3.87 24.85
C PHE A 17 -0.56 3.78 24.26
N LEU A 18 -1.04 4.87 23.66
CA LEU A 18 -2.34 4.91 22.95
C LEU A 18 -2.37 3.98 21.74
N ASN A 19 -1.25 3.86 21.03
CA ASN A 19 -0.99 2.79 20.08
C ASN A 19 -0.08 1.75 20.76
N PRO A 20 -0.63 0.75 21.45
CA PRO A 20 0.16 -0.22 22.18
C PRO A 20 1.09 -1.00 21.24
N PRO A 21 2.23 -1.54 21.74
CA PRO A 21 3.28 -2.14 20.91
C PRO A 21 2.79 -3.20 19.91
N TRP A 22 1.75 -3.95 20.24
CA TRP A 22 1.18 -4.97 19.36
C TRP A 22 0.63 -4.41 18.04
N THR A 23 0.21 -3.13 18.00
CA THR A 23 -0.27 -2.46 16.78
C THR A 23 0.81 -2.35 15.70
N SER A 24 2.08 -2.45 16.08
CA SER A 24 3.20 -2.53 15.13
C SER A 24 3.10 -3.73 14.17
N LEU A 25 2.47 -4.83 14.61
CA LEU A 25 2.21 -6.01 13.78
C LEU A 25 1.23 -5.69 12.66
N LEU A 26 0.20 -4.87 12.92
CA LEU A 26 -0.78 -4.45 11.92
C LEU A 26 -0.16 -3.57 10.82
N SER A 27 0.92 -2.87 11.16
CA SER A 27 1.69 -2.05 10.23
C SER A 27 2.76 -2.82 9.46
N ASN A 28 2.99 -4.10 9.79
CA ASN A 28 4.03 -4.91 9.16
C ASN A 28 3.50 -5.53 7.86
N LYS A 29 4.21 -5.29 6.74
CA LYS A 29 3.76 -5.80 5.43
C LYS A 29 3.89 -7.32 5.29
N ALA A 30 4.59 -8.01 6.20
CA ALA A 30 4.58 -9.47 6.29
C ALA A 30 3.16 -10.04 6.52
N LEU A 31 2.23 -9.21 7.03
CA LEU A 31 0.84 -9.59 7.16
C LEU A 31 0.12 -9.72 5.81
N LEU A 32 0.58 -9.03 4.75
CA LEU A 32 -0.08 -9.04 3.45
C LEU A 32 -0.05 -10.44 2.77
N PRO A 33 1.11 -11.14 2.68
CA PRO A 33 1.13 -12.54 2.25
C PRO A 33 0.23 -13.44 3.11
N ALA A 34 0.31 -13.34 4.44
CA ALA A 34 -0.49 -14.17 5.33
C ALA A 34 -2.01 -13.95 5.15
N LEU A 35 -2.44 -12.70 4.92
CA LEU A 35 -3.83 -12.39 4.61
C LEU A 35 -4.26 -12.96 3.26
N TRP A 36 -3.40 -12.87 2.25
CA TRP A 36 -3.67 -13.42 0.93
C TRP A 36 -3.80 -14.95 0.98
N ASP A 37 -2.88 -15.64 1.64
CA ASP A 37 -2.91 -17.10 1.77
C ASP A 37 -4.17 -17.59 2.50
N ARG A 38 -4.62 -16.84 3.51
CA ARG A 38 -5.82 -17.17 4.28
C ARG A 38 -7.13 -16.84 3.56
N ARG A 39 -7.13 -15.84 2.67
CA ARG A 39 -8.34 -15.35 1.96
C ARG A 39 -8.03 -15.07 0.47
N PRO A 40 -7.61 -16.09 -0.30
CA PRO A 40 -7.31 -15.90 -1.71
C PRO A 40 -8.57 -15.48 -2.48
N GLY A 41 -8.43 -14.52 -3.40
CA GLY A 41 -9.54 -14.02 -4.20
C GLY A 41 -10.48 -13.03 -3.49
N HIS A 42 -10.18 -12.64 -2.24
CA HIS A 42 -10.96 -11.59 -1.57
C HIS A 42 -10.87 -10.27 -2.36
N PRO A 43 -11.99 -9.59 -2.66
CA PRO A 43 -12.02 -8.46 -3.61
C PRO A 43 -11.24 -7.22 -3.16
N ARG A 44 -10.83 -7.16 -1.89
CA ARG A 44 -10.03 -6.07 -1.31
C ARG A 44 -8.55 -6.44 -1.08
N LEU A 45 -8.14 -7.66 -1.45
CA LEU A 45 -6.77 -8.10 -1.32
C LEU A 45 -6.13 -8.25 -2.70
N LEU A 46 -4.90 -7.79 -2.80
CA LEU A 46 -4.03 -8.09 -3.93
C LEU A 46 -3.16 -9.30 -3.58
N ARG A 47 -2.85 -10.11 -4.60
CA ARG A 47 -1.90 -11.20 -4.47
C ARG A 47 -0.61 -10.71 -3.83
N ALA A 48 -0.18 -11.35 -2.76
CA ALA A 48 1.05 -11.03 -2.05
C ALA A 48 1.78 -12.32 -1.66
N GLY A 49 3.11 -12.27 -1.59
CA GLY A 49 3.95 -13.42 -1.28
C GLY A 49 5.34 -13.04 -0.79
N ALA A 50 6.06 -14.04 -0.27
CA ALA A 50 7.49 -13.91 0.06
C ALA A 50 8.39 -13.92 -1.20
N THR A 51 7.84 -14.30 -2.35
CA THR A 51 8.52 -14.27 -3.67
C THR A 51 7.57 -13.67 -4.71
N PRO A 52 8.07 -13.17 -5.86
CA PRO A 52 7.24 -12.65 -6.94
C PRO A 52 6.57 -13.73 -7.81
N LYS A 53 6.64 -15.02 -7.41
CA LYS A 53 6.16 -16.14 -8.24
C LYS A 53 4.69 -15.97 -8.62
N GLY A 54 4.41 -16.07 -9.91
CA GLY A 54 3.06 -15.91 -10.46
C GLY A 54 2.58 -14.45 -10.52
N MET A 55 3.50 -13.48 -10.50
CA MET A 55 3.20 -12.05 -10.70
C MET A 55 4.05 -11.51 -11.86
N ALA A 56 3.40 -11.09 -12.94
CA ALA A 56 4.09 -10.45 -14.07
C ALA A 56 4.53 -9.00 -13.74
N SER A 57 3.76 -8.31 -12.91
CA SER A 57 4.08 -6.97 -12.41
C SER A 57 3.78 -6.90 -10.91
N TYR A 58 4.73 -6.40 -10.13
CA TYR A 58 4.63 -6.39 -8.67
C TYR A 58 5.36 -5.21 -8.04
N ALA A 59 5.00 -4.90 -6.80
CA ALA A 59 5.71 -4.00 -5.93
C ALA A 59 6.52 -4.80 -4.91
N GLU A 60 7.79 -4.46 -4.79
CA GLU A 60 8.70 -4.93 -3.74
C GLU A 60 8.62 -3.97 -2.57
N LYS A 61 8.35 -4.48 -1.36
CA LYS A 61 8.12 -3.61 -0.21
C LYS A 61 8.87 -4.14 1.01
N PRO A 62 9.75 -3.35 1.66
CA PRO A 62 10.33 -3.73 2.93
C PRO A 62 9.23 -3.92 3.98
N ILE A 63 9.35 -4.97 4.79
CA ILE A 63 8.33 -5.36 5.79
C ILE A 63 8.01 -4.24 6.78
N HIS A 64 9.01 -3.45 7.17
CA HIS A 64 8.86 -2.30 8.07
C HIS A 64 8.90 -0.95 7.34
N GLY A 65 8.98 -0.94 6.00
CA GLY A 65 9.11 0.29 5.22
C GLY A 65 7.97 1.27 5.46
N ARG A 66 8.28 2.57 5.52
CA ARG A 66 7.30 3.66 5.69
C ARG A 66 7.43 4.67 4.57
N GLY A 67 6.41 5.52 4.40
CA GLY A 67 6.49 6.72 3.57
C GLY A 67 6.78 6.51 2.08
N GLY A 68 6.70 5.29 1.55
CA GLY A 68 7.07 4.95 0.17
C GLY A 68 8.55 4.63 -0.04
N GLU A 69 9.36 4.68 1.01
CA GLU A 69 10.80 4.41 0.94
C GLU A 69 11.13 2.97 0.58
N ASN A 70 12.19 2.80 -0.24
CA ASN A 70 12.68 1.51 -0.72
C ASN A 70 11.61 0.60 -1.36
N VAL A 71 10.49 1.18 -1.79
CA VAL A 71 9.51 0.49 -2.61
C VAL A 71 10.05 0.41 -4.03
N GLY A 72 10.12 -0.81 -4.55
CA GLY A 72 10.41 -1.11 -5.95
C GLY A 72 9.12 -1.39 -6.71
N LEU A 73 8.97 -0.89 -7.93
CA LEU A 73 7.89 -1.24 -8.85
C LEU A 73 8.50 -1.97 -10.05
N VAL A 74 8.16 -3.24 -10.22
CA VAL A 74 8.59 -4.07 -11.34
C VAL A 74 7.39 -4.28 -12.28
N ARG A 75 7.60 -4.04 -13.57
CA ARG A 75 6.57 -4.26 -14.60
C ARG A 75 7.13 -5.16 -15.69
N GLU A 76 6.26 -6.00 -16.27
CA GLU A 76 6.61 -7.04 -17.24
C GLU A 76 7.43 -6.52 -18.44
N SER A 77 7.26 -5.25 -18.80
CA SER A 77 7.92 -4.60 -19.94
C SER A 77 8.60 -3.28 -19.57
N SER A 78 8.96 -3.08 -18.31
CA SER A 78 9.66 -1.85 -17.89
C SER A 78 10.69 -2.13 -16.80
N GLU A 79 11.74 -1.32 -16.79
CA GLU A 79 12.74 -1.37 -15.73
C GLU A 79 12.11 -1.16 -14.35
N ALA A 80 12.70 -1.84 -13.36
CA ALA A 80 12.32 -1.68 -11.98
C ALA A 80 12.60 -0.25 -11.51
N VAL A 81 11.57 0.45 -11.04
CA VAL A 81 11.73 1.77 -10.43
C VAL A 81 11.77 1.60 -8.93
N SER A 82 12.90 1.92 -8.31
CA SER A 82 13.08 1.84 -6.85
C SER A 82 13.36 3.22 -6.26
N ARG A 83 12.86 3.47 -5.05
CA ARG A 83 13.18 4.67 -4.28
C ARG A 83 14.32 4.41 -3.30
N GLY A 84 15.12 5.44 -3.05
CA GLY A 84 16.02 5.47 -1.89
C GLY A 84 15.24 5.42 -0.56
N GLY A 85 15.97 5.29 0.54
CA GLY A 85 15.41 5.29 1.89
C GLY A 85 16.16 4.41 2.89
N GLY A 86 15.79 4.53 4.17
CA GLY A 86 16.48 3.89 5.30
C GLY A 86 16.07 2.43 5.57
N TYR A 87 15.16 1.86 4.78
CA TYR A 87 14.61 0.52 4.99
C TYR A 87 15.20 -0.58 4.10
N GLY A 88 16.24 -0.28 3.31
CA GLY A 88 16.81 -1.20 2.33
C GLY A 88 17.34 -2.53 2.90
N ALA A 89 17.72 -2.55 4.18
CA ALA A 89 18.24 -3.73 4.88
C ALA A 89 17.16 -4.67 5.43
N TYR A 90 15.87 -4.30 5.36
CA TYR A 90 14.80 -5.17 5.84
C TYR A 90 14.40 -6.19 4.76
N PRO A 91 13.94 -7.39 5.17
CA PRO A 91 13.31 -8.34 4.26
C PRO A 91 12.16 -7.69 3.48
N ARG A 92 11.89 -8.21 2.29
CA ARG A 92 10.86 -7.69 1.38
C ARG A 92 9.72 -8.68 1.23
N ILE A 93 8.54 -8.14 0.99
CA ILE A 93 7.41 -8.88 0.41
C ILE A 93 7.19 -8.39 -1.02
N TYR A 94 6.48 -9.20 -1.80
CA TYR A 94 6.12 -8.94 -3.18
C TYR A 94 4.60 -8.91 -3.27
N GLN A 95 4.04 -7.87 -3.87
CA GLN A 95 2.59 -7.71 -4.01
C GLN A 95 2.25 -7.30 -5.44
N ALA A 96 1.26 -7.95 -6.05
CA ALA A 96 0.80 -7.61 -7.39
C ALA A 96 0.41 -6.13 -7.49
N LEU A 97 0.66 -5.52 -8.65
CA LEU A 97 0.25 -4.14 -8.90
C LEU A 97 -1.24 -4.06 -9.21
N ALA A 98 -1.86 -2.97 -8.79
CA ALA A 98 -3.17 -2.53 -9.22
C ALA A 98 -3.05 -1.16 -9.88
N ASP A 99 -4.01 -0.82 -10.74
CA ASP A 99 -4.13 0.57 -11.17
C ASP A 99 -4.67 1.40 -10.01
N GLN A 100 -3.91 2.42 -9.63
CA GLN A 100 -4.20 3.30 -8.50
C GLN A 100 -4.40 4.74 -8.97
N ARG A 101 -4.86 4.91 -10.21
CA ARG A 101 -5.12 6.22 -10.81
C ARG A 101 -6.56 6.65 -10.59
N VAL A 102 -6.72 7.93 -10.26
CA VAL A 102 -8.00 8.66 -10.30
C VAL A 102 -7.84 9.72 -11.36
N ASP A 103 -8.70 9.72 -12.38
CA ASP A 103 -8.62 10.62 -13.54
C ASP A 103 -7.22 10.70 -14.18
N GLY A 104 -6.54 9.55 -14.25
CA GLY A 104 -5.20 9.42 -14.82
C GLY A 104 -4.04 9.78 -13.87
N VAL A 105 -4.33 10.35 -12.70
CA VAL A 105 -3.34 10.75 -11.70
C VAL A 105 -3.14 9.64 -10.67
N PRO A 106 -1.91 9.16 -10.42
CA PRO A 106 -1.66 8.25 -9.32
C PRO A 106 -2.15 8.84 -7.99
N ALA A 107 -2.97 8.09 -7.29
CA ALA A 107 -3.62 8.51 -6.06
C ALA A 107 -3.61 7.38 -5.03
N SER A 108 -3.76 7.75 -3.76
CA SER A 108 -4.10 6.82 -2.70
C SER A 108 -5.23 7.38 -1.85
N VAL A 109 -6.11 6.48 -1.42
CA VAL A 109 -7.17 6.76 -0.44
C VAL A 109 -6.75 6.13 0.89
N GLY A 110 -6.55 6.97 1.90
CA GLY A 110 -6.40 6.54 3.28
C GLY A 110 -7.77 6.51 3.96
N ALA A 111 -8.06 5.45 4.72
CA ALA A 111 -9.22 5.37 5.60
C ALA A 111 -8.76 5.43 7.06
N TRP A 112 -9.36 6.33 7.83
CA TRP A 112 -9.04 6.53 9.24
C TRP A 112 -9.96 5.68 10.11
N ILE A 113 -9.34 4.95 11.02
CA ILE A 113 -10.03 4.17 12.06
C ILE A 113 -9.65 4.78 13.41
N VAL A 114 -10.64 5.15 14.22
CA VAL A 114 -10.46 5.63 15.59
C VAL A 114 -11.11 4.61 16.53
N GLY A 115 -10.32 4.01 17.40
CA GLY A 115 -10.74 2.82 18.15
C GLY A 115 -11.07 1.68 17.18
N ASN A 116 -12.35 1.35 17.05
CA ASN A 116 -12.86 0.32 16.14
C ASN A 116 -13.82 0.87 15.06
N ALA A 117 -13.96 2.20 14.93
CA ALA A 117 -14.90 2.84 14.03
C ALA A 117 -14.21 3.59 12.90
N PHE A 118 -14.81 3.57 11.71
CA PHE A 118 -14.41 4.43 10.61
C PHE A 118 -14.69 5.90 10.97
N ALA A 119 -13.69 6.76 10.79
CA ALA A 119 -13.73 8.15 11.19
C ALA A 119 -13.54 9.14 10.02
N GLY A 120 -13.17 8.66 8.83
CA GLY A 120 -13.02 9.51 7.66
C GLY A 120 -12.04 8.97 6.63
N ILE A 121 -11.87 9.72 5.55
CA ILE A 121 -10.90 9.44 4.50
C ILE A 121 -9.94 10.61 4.30
N THR A 122 -8.81 10.32 3.69
CA THR A 122 -7.87 11.30 3.15
C THR A 122 -7.43 10.85 1.78
N MET A 123 -7.17 11.80 0.88
CA MET A 123 -6.64 11.50 -0.44
C MET A 123 -5.27 12.16 -0.62
N ARG A 124 -4.35 11.45 -1.26
CA ARG A 124 -3.06 11.98 -1.72
C ARG A 124 -2.89 11.67 -3.18
N GLU A 125 -2.35 12.62 -3.91
CA GLU A 125 -2.07 12.48 -5.35
C GLU A 125 -0.60 12.77 -5.62
N ASN A 126 -0.08 12.13 -6.66
CA ASN A 126 1.23 12.44 -7.20
C ASN A 126 1.10 12.92 -8.64
N ALA A 127 0.71 14.19 -8.80
CA ALA A 127 0.63 14.87 -10.08
C ALA A 127 2.01 15.33 -10.61
N GLY A 128 2.99 15.47 -9.71
CA GLY A 128 4.23 16.23 -9.93
C GLY A 128 5.38 15.49 -10.60
N GLY A 129 5.15 14.39 -11.31
CA GLY A 129 6.16 13.87 -12.24
C GLY A 129 7.56 13.66 -11.66
N ILE A 130 7.70 13.03 -10.48
CA ILE A 130 8.92 12.25 -10.23
C ILE A 130 8.90 11.18 -11.32
N ALA A 131 9.64 11.44 -12.40
CA ALA A 131 9.55 10.76 -13.68
C ALA A 131 9.30 9.26 -13.46
N ARG A 132 8.15 8.77 -13.94
CA ARG A 132 7.78 7.34 -13.95
C ARG A 132 7.43 6.70 -12.61
N ASN A 133 7.48 7.43 -11.48
CA ASN A 133 7.23 6.82 -10.17
C ASN A 133 5.76 6.96 -9.72
N ALA A 134 5.01 5.86 -9.84
CA ALA A 134 3.62 5.78 -9.39
C ALA A 134 3.47 5.65 -7.86
N VAL A 135 4.55 5.52 -7.09
CA VAL A 135 4.49 5.35 -5.63
C VAL A 135 4.03 6.64 -4.95
N ILE A 136 2.89 6.58 -4.26
CA ILE A 136 2.44 7.65 -3.36
C ILE A 136 3.26 7.60 -2.08
N CYS A 137 3.82 8.75 -1.73
CA CYS A 137 4.76 8.90 -0.63
C CYS A 137 4.20 9.85 0.44
N HIS A 138 4.87 9.93 1.58
CA HIS A 138 4.45 10.78 2.70
C HIS A 138 4.53 12.28 2.39
N ASP A 139 5.38 12.65 1.43
CA ASP A 139 5.55 14.00 0.86
C ASP A 139 4.61 14.29 -0.32
N SER A 140 3.87 13.29 -0.83
CA SER A 140 2.84 13.53 -1.84
C SER A 140 1.71 14.38 -1.26
N PRO A 141 1.26 15.44 -1.94
CA PRO A 141 0.28 16.38 -1.40
C PRO A 141 -1.02 15.67 -1.00
N ILE A 142 -1.57 16.07 0.15
CA ILE A 142 -2.95 15.77 0.49
C ILE A 142 -3.83 16.69 -0.36
N VAL A 143 -4.80 16.10 -1.05
CA VAL A 143 -5.72 16.84 -1.92
C VAL A 143 -7.08 17.02 -1.25
N PRO A 144 -7.72 18.19 -1.40
CA PRO A 144 -9.09 18.40 -0.99
C PRO A 144 -10.02 17.42 -1.70
N HIS A 145 -11.00 16.90 -0.98
CA HIS A 145 -11.99 15.97 -1.51
C HIS A 145 -13.33 16.21 -0.82
N VAL A 146 -14.41 15.88 -1.52
CA VAL A 146 -15.78 16.02 -1.00
C VAL A 146 -16.51 14.70 -1.19
N ILE A 147 -17.22 14.26 -0.15
CA ILE A 147 -18.12 13.12 -0.23
C ILE A 147 -19.48 13.67 -0.64
N ARG A 148 -19.96 13.28 -1.82
CA ARG A 148 -21.28 13.66 -2.31
C ARG A 148 -22.26 12.51 -2.07
N SER A 149 -23.37 12.81 -1.40
CA SER A 149 -24.49 11.88 -1.31
C SER A 149 -25.12 11.72 -2.71
N GLY A 150 -25.24 10.48 -3.17
CA GLY A 150 -25.90 10.12 -4.42
C GLY A 150 -26.50 8.72 -4.29
N PRO A 151 -27.28 8.24 -5.28
CA PRO A 151 -27.79 6.88 -5.26
C PRO A 151 -26.60 5.92 -5.11
N ALA A 152 -26.72 4.98 -4.16
CA ALA A 152 -25.69 3.98 -3.91
C ALA A 152 -25.46 3.17 -5.18
N ARG A 153 -24.40 3.47 -5.93
CA ARG A 153 -23.93 2.58 -7.00
C ARG A 153 -23.35 1.35 -6.32
N ARG A 154 -23.86 0.16 -6.63
CA ARG A 154 -23.25 -1.06 -6.10
C ARG A 154 -21.83 -1.14 -6.66
N LEU A 155 -20.92 -1.74 -5.90
CA LEU A 155 -19.55 -1.99 -6.36
C LEU A 155 -19.51 -2.76 -7.71
N MET A 156 -20.58 -3.50 -8.03
CA MET A 156 -20.77 -4.20 -9.30
C MET A 156 -21.19 -3.30 -10.48
N ASP A 157 -21.61 -2.05 -10.23
CA ASP A 157 -22.00 -1.07 -11.24
C ASP A 157 -20.83 -0.19 -11.70
N ILE A 158 -19.63 -0.41 -11.15
CA ILE A 158 -18.39 0.17 -11.70
C ILE A 158 -18.06 -0.63 -12.96
N PRO A 159 -18.02 -0.01 -14.16
CA PRO A 159 -17.82 -0.75 -15.39
C PRO A 159 -16.60 -1.66 -15.30
N ALA A 160 -16.76 -2.94 -15.63
CA ALA A 160 -15.71 -3.97 -15.66
C ALA A 160 -14.49 -3.63 -16.56
N ARG A 161 -14.48 -2.46 -17.20
CA ARG A 161 -13.37 -1.91 -17.99
C ARG A 161 -12.11 -1.61 -17.16
N MET A 162 -12.19 -1.48 -15.84
CA MET A 162 -11.01 -1.29 -15.00
C MET A 162 -10.32 -2.61 -14.59
N ALA A 163 -10.99 -3.77 -14.75
CA ALA A 163 -10.48 -5.08 -14.33
C ALA A 163 -9.83 -5.91 -15.47
N ARG A 164 -9.88 -5.46 -16.73
CA ARG A 164 -9.48 -6.26 -17.91
C ARG A 164 -8.31 -5.68 -18.73
N ARG A 165 -7.27 -5.13 -18.10
CA ARG A 165 -6.06 -4.70 -18.82
C ARG A 165 -4.80 -5.55 -18.62
N PHE A 166 -4.93 -6.75 -18.01
CA PHE A 166 -3.81 -7.68 -17.83
C PHE A 166 -4.08 -9.11 -18.32
N ALA A 167 -5.11 -9.35 -19.15
CA ALA A 167 -5.50 -10.72 -19.55
C ALA A 167 -5.57 -10.99 -21.05
N SER A 168 -5.01 -10.15 -21.93
CA SER A 168 -4.91 -10.47 -23.35
C SER A 168 -3.64 -9.90 -23.98
N GLY A 169 -2.57 -10.68 -23.91
CA GLY A 169 -1.39 -10.55 -24.76
C GLY A 169 -1.20 -11.87 -25.51
N ALA A 170 -1.94 -12.06 -26.59
CA ALA A 170 -1.72 -13.11 -27.58
C ALA A 170 -2.05 -12.50 -28.94
N HIS A 171 -1.01 -12.02 -29.64
CA HIS A 171 -0.86 -12.02 -31.09
C HIS A 171 0.64 -11.96 -31.38
#